data_AF-A0A285UTX9-F1
#
_entry.id   AF-A0A285UTX9-F1
#
_cell.length_a   1.000
_cell.length_b   1.000
_cell.length_c   1.000
_cell.angle_alpha   90.00
_cell.angle_beta   90.00
_cell.angle_gamma   90.00
#
_symmetry.space_group_name_H-M   'P 1'
#
loop_
_entity.id
_entity.type
_entity.pdbx_description
1 polymer ?
#
loop_
_entity_poly.entity_id
_entity_poly.type
_entity_poly.pdbx_seq_one_letter_code
_entity_poly.pdbx_strand_id
1 'polypeptide(L)'
;MNITIRKMHYQDTKQVQNIAKTTWNATYEGIIPLEVQNKFLSLNYNDESMKQRIERSIVYVDGKFVVIGDSFDPSNLCQPIVFNKLTYDFLQKAR
;
A
#
# COMPACT_ATOMS: atom_id res chain seq x y z
N MET A 1 16.78 -17.28 -12.51
CA MET A 1 16.38 -16.35 -11.44
C MET A 1 15.16 -16.99 -10.77
N ASN A 2 15.30 -17.49 -9.54
CA ASN A 2 14.20 -18.20 -8.88
C ASN A 2 13.35 -17.19 -8.11
N ILE A 3 12.08 -17.14 -8.45
CA ILE A 3 11.05 -16.36 -7.75
C ILE A 3 10.41 -17.30 -6.74
N THR A 4 10.40 -16.91 -5.47
CA THR A 4 9.78 -17.68 -4.39
C THR A 4 8.62 -16.89 -3.84
N ILE A 5 7.42 -17.23 -4.29
CA ILE A 5 6.18 -16.62 -3.82
C ILE A 5 5.73 -17.39 -2.57
N ARG A 6 5.67 -16.70 -1.43
CA ARG A 6 5.18 -17.28 -0.16
C ARG A 6 4.28 -16.31 0.57
N LYS A 7 3.47 -16.83 1.51
CA LYS A 7 2.71 -15.98 2.42
C LYS A 7 3.67 -15.06 3.20
N MET A 8 3.22 -13.84 3.42
CA MET A 8 3.89 -12.85 4.24
C MET A 8 3.88 -13.29 5.70
N HIS A 9 4.99 -13.07 6.38
CA HIS A 9 5.11 -13.17 7.83
C HIS A 9 5.36 -11.78 8.43
N TYR A 10 5.13 -11.64 9.73
CA TYR A 10 5.33 -10.37 10.44
C TYR A 10 6.74 -9.78 10.26
N GLN A 11 7.75 -10.65 10.13
CA GLN A 11 9.15 -10.25 9.88
C GLN A 11 9.34 -9.52 8.54
N ASP A 12 8.47 -9.76 7.56
CA ASP A 12 8.52 -9.11 6.25
C ASP A 12 7.96 -7.69 6.29
N THR A 13 7.32 -7.26 7.38
CA THR A 13 6.61 -5.97 7.51
C THR A 13 7.47 -4.78 7.09
N LYS A 14 8.72 -4.71 7.55
CA LYS A 14 9.62 -3.59 7.20
C LYS A 14 9.98 -3.60 5.71
N GLN A 15 10.19 -4.78 5.12
CA GLN A 15 10.44 -4.89 3.69
C GLN A 15 9.22 -4.44 2.88
N VAL A 16 8.02 -4.86 3.26
CA VAL A 16 6.77 -4.48 2.59
C VAL A 16 6.51 -2.98 2.70
N GLN A 17 6.72 -2.38 3.88
CA GLN A 17 6.61 -0.94 4.10
C GLN A 17 7.56 -0.15 3.18
N ASN A 18 8.81 -0.61 3.05
CA ASN A 18 9.79 0.02 2.18
C ASN A 18 9.39 -0.08 0.71
N ILE A 19 8.99 -1.27 0.25
CA ILE A 19 8.52 -1.47 -1.13
C ILE A 19 7.31 -0.57 -1.40
N ALA A 20 6.31 -0.57 -0.52
CA ALA A 20 5.12 0.26 -0.66
C ALA A 20 5.45 1.75 -0.73
N LYS A 21 6.37 2.23 0.11
CA LYS A 21 6.80 3.64 0.08
C LYS A 21 7.48 3.99 -1.23
N THR A 22 8.43 3.17 -1.67
CA THR A 22 9.16 3.42 -2.93
C THR A 22 8.22 3.38 -4.13
N THR A 23 7.31 2.40 -4.20
CA THR A 23 6.38 2.27 -5.33
C THR A 23 5.31 3.37 -5.33
N TRP A 24 4.76 3.74 -4.17
CA TRP A 24 3.80 4.85 -4.08
C TRP A 24 4.43 6.17 -4.50
N ASN A 25 5.59 6.50 -3.92
CA ASN A 25 6.28 7.75 -4.20
C ASN A 25 6.61 7.88 -5.69
N ALA A 26 7.07 6.80 -6.34
CA ALA A 26 7.34 6.80 -7.76
C ALA A 26 6.08 6.85 -8.63
N THR A 27 5.02 6.14 -8.24
CA THR A 27 3.77 6.06 -9.03
C THR A 27 3.01 7.38 -9.05
N TYR A 28 3.00 8.09 -7.92
CA TYR A 28 2.25 9.33 -7.74
C TYR A 28 3.14 10.58 -7.71
N GLU A 29 4.41 10.45 -8.11
CA GLU A 29 5.31 11.60 -8.26
C GLU A 29 4.69 12.66 -9.17
N GLY A 30 4.67 13.91 -8.72
CA GLY A 30 4.06 15.01 -9.46
C GLY A 30 2.52 14.99 -9.54
N ILE A 31 1.86 13.94 -9.04
CA ILE A 31 0.38 13.82 -9.01
C ILE A 31 -0.14 14.15 -7.60
N ILE A 32 0.45 13.56 -6.57
CA ILE A 32 0.06 13.74 -5.16
C ILE A 32 1.23 14.34 -4.39
N PRO A 33 1.05 15.38 -3.56
CA PRO A 33 2.14 15.94 -2.76
C PRO A 33 2.79 14.89 -1.86
N LEU A 34 4.12 14.90 -1.77
CA LEU A 34 4.88 13.87 -1.04
C LEU A 34 4.45 13.72 0.43
N GLU A 35 4.09 14.81 1.10
CA GLU A 35 3.58 14.79 2.48
C GLU A 35 2.28 13.98 2.62
N VAL A 36 1.41 14.07 1.62
CA VAL A 36 0.13 13.38 1.56
C VAL A 36 0.35 11.89 1.36
N GLN A 37 1.25 11.54 0.43
CA GLN A 37 1.64 10.16 0.19
C GLN A 37 2.21 9.53 1.46
N ASN A 38 3.15 10.23 2.12
CA ASN A 38 3.74 9.76 3.37
C ASN A 38 2.70 9.59 4.49
N LYS A 39 1.71 10.48 4.57
CA LYS A 39 0.62 10.36 5.54
C LYS A 39 -0.32 9.19 5.24
N PHE A 40 -0.62 8.95 3.96
CA PHE A 40 -1.37 7.77 3.55
C PHE A 40 -0.64 6.48 3.95
N LEU A 41 0.66 6.42 3.66
CA LEU A 41 1.51 5.27 3.99
C LEU A 41 1.64 5.07 5.50
N SER A 42 1.80 6.13 6.30
CA SER A 42 1.89 6.00 7.76
C SER A 42 0.59 5.50 8.40
N LEU A 43 -0.57 5.78 7.79
CA LEU A 43 -1.86 5.32 8.29
C LEU A 43 -2.22 3.90 7.82
N ASN A 44 -1.85 3.52 6.58
CA ASN A 44 -2.30 2.25 5.98
C ASN A 44 -1.24 1.13 5.98
N TYR A 45 0.04 1.49 6.17
CA TYR A 45 1.17 0.58 6.21
C TYR A 45 1.92 0.65 7.55
N ASN A 46 1.36 1.24 8.62
CA ASN A 46 1.94 1.08 9.97
C ASN A 46 1.92 -0.37 10.45
N ASP A 47 2.70 -0.66 11.50
CA ASP A 47 2.89 -2.02 12.01
C ASP A 47 1.55 -2.68 12.43
N GLU A 48 0.59 -1.91 12.97
CA GLU A 48 -0.74 -2.42 13.33
C GLU A 48 -1.59 -2.79 12.10
N SER A 49 -1.62 -1.92 11.10
CA SER A 49 -2.34 -2.15 9.84
C SER A 49 -1.74 -3.33 9.08
N MET A 50 -0.42 -3.46 9.09
CA MET A 50 0.28 -4.61 8.49
C MET A 50 -0.03 -5.91 9.23
N LYS A 51 -0.09 -5.89 10.56
CA LYS A 51 -0.54 -7.05 11.35
C LYS A 51 -1.96 -7.46 10.98
N GLN A 52 -2.90 -6.50 10.93
CA GLN A 52 -4.28 -6.78 10.53
C GLN A 52 -4.37 -7.34 9.11
N ARG A 53 -3.57 -6.83 8.15
CA ARG A 53 -3.52 -7.36 6.77
C ARG A 53 -2.99 -8.79 6.71
N ILE A 54 -1.95 -9.13 7.49
CA ILE A 54 -1.42 -10.50 7.54
C ILE A 54 -2.47 -11.47 8.10
N GLU A 55 -3.24 -11.03 9.09
CA GLU A 55 -4.27 -11.85 9.76
C GLU A 55 -5.54 -12.02 8.92
N ARG A 56 -5.95 -10.98 8.19
CA ARG A 56 -7.23 -10.95 7.47
C ARG A 56 -7.13 -11.28 6.00
N SER A 57 -5.93 -11.26 5.44
CA SER A 57 -5.73 -11.22 4.00
C SER A 57 -4.57 -12.08 3.55
N ILE A 58 -4.61 -12.50 2.29
CA ILE A 58 -3.53 -13.30 1.71
C ILE A 58 -2.51 -12.35 1.08
N VAL A 59 -1.43 -12.05 1.81
CA VAL A 59 -0.31 -11.29 1.27
C VAL A 59 0.80 -12.24 0.86
N TYR A 60 1.34 -12.07 -0.34
CA TYR A 60 2.48 -12.81 -0.86
C TYR A 60 3.69 -11.90 -1.03
N VAL A 61 4.88 -12.43 -0.75
CA VAL A 61 6.16 -11.72 -0.90
C VAL A 61 7.15 -12.55 -1.72
N ASP A 62 7.93 -11.87 -2.57
CA ASP A 62 9.04 -12.43 -3.34
C ASP A 62 10.29 -11.54 -3.24
N GLY A 63 10.68 -11.15 -2.02
CA GLY A 63 11.91 -10.38 -1.70
C GLY A 63 12.07 -8.98 -2.31
N LYS A 64 11.34 -8.69 -3.39
CA LYS A 64 11.32 -7.48 -4.23
C LYS A 64 9.89 -7.06 -4.57
N PHE A 65 8.92 -7.98 -4.52
CA PHE A 65 7.52 -7.73 -4.83
C PHE A 65 6.61 -8.17 -3.68
N VAL A 66 5.50 -7.46 -3.54
CA VAL A 66 4.45 -7.75 -2.58
C VAL A 66 3.12 -7.77 -3.33
N VAL A 67 2.36 -8.85 -3.19
CA VAL A 67 1.01 -8.99 -3.75
C VAL A 67 0.05 -9.12 -2.60
N ILE A 68 -0.92 -8.21 -2.52
CA ILE A 68 -1.89 -8.12 -1.43
C ILE A 68 -3.24 -8.58 -2.00
N GLY A 69 -3.72 -9.76 -1.56
CA GLY A 69 -4.90 -10.43 -2.10
C GLY A 69 -6.24 -9.93 -1.55
N ASP A 70 -6.26 -9.07 -0.55
CA ASP A 70 -7.43 -8.30 -0.12
C ASP A 70 -7.52 -7.01 -0.94
N SER A 71 -8.19 -7.12 -2.09
CA SER A 71 -8.84 -5.99 -2.75
C SER A 71 -7.98 -4.71 -2.79
N PHE A 72 -6.84 -4.79 -3.46
CA PHE A 72 -6.60 -3.74 -4.45
C PHE A 72 -7.56 -4.06 -5.58
N ASP A 73 -8.80 -3.57 -5.50
CA ASP A 73 -9.71 -3.63 -6.64
C ASP A 73 -9.21 -2.57 -7.64
N PRO A 74 -8.53 -2.96 -8.72
CA PRO A 74 -8.06 -2.01 -9.71
C PRO A 74 -9.22 -1.24 -10.34
N SER A 75 -10.48 -1.70 -10.22
CA SER A 75 -11.64 -0.94 -10.70
C SER A 75 -11.87 0.38 -9.96
N ASN A 76 -11.41 0.49 -8.69
CA ASN A 76 -11.41 1.76 -7.96
C ASN A 76 -10.32 2.73 -8.44
N LEU A 77 -9.26 2.24 -9.09
CA LEU A 77 -8.24 3.06 -9.76
C LEU A 77 -8.56 3.34 -11.23
N CYS A 78 -9.25 2.41 -11.90
CA CYS A 78 -9.82 2.63 -13.23
C CYS A 78 -10.99 3.63 -13.21
N GLN A 79 -11.41 4.08 -12.03
CA GLN A 79 -12.28 5.25 -11.86
C GLN A 79 -11.50 6.38 -11.16
N PRO A 80 -10.75 7.21 -11.92
CA PRO A 80 -9.99 8.33 -11.37
C PRO A 80 -10.82 9.23 -10.45
N ILE A 81 -12.13 9.32 -10.70
CA ILE A 81 -13.08 10.12 -9.90
C ILE A 81 -13.27 9.54 -8.51
N VAL A 82 -13.40 8.22 -8.36
CA VAL A 82 -13.61 7.55 -7.07
C VAL A 82 -12.32 7.55 -6.26
N PHE A 83 -11.19 7.24 -6.90
CA PHE A 83 -9.87 7.34 -6.27
C PHE A 83 -9.60 8.78 -5.81
N ASN A 84 -9.83 9.79 -6.67
CA ASN A 84 -9.63 11.18 -6.29
C ASN A 84 -10.57 11.62 -5.17
N LYS A 85 -11.82 11.16 -5.14
CA LYS A 85 -12.75 11.48 -4.04
C LYS A 85 -12.31 10.85 -2.72
N LEU A 86 -11.97 9.56 -2.71
CA LEU A 86 -11.50 8.88 -1.50
C LEU A 86 -10.18 9.48 -0.99
N THR A 87 -9.27 9.82 -1.91
CA THR A 87 -8.00 10.47 -1.59
C THR A 87 -8.23 11.89 -1.08
N TYR A 88 -9.16 12.64 -1.68
CA TYR A 88 -9.57 13.97 -1.24
C TYR A 88 -10.25 13.95 0.13
N ASP A 89 -11.19 13.03 0.37
CA ASP A 89 -11.87 12.88 1.65
C ASP A 89 -10.90 12.47 2.77
N PHE A 90 -9.95 11.58 2.46
CA PHE A 90 -8.84 11.24 3.36
C PHE A 90 -7.95 12.45 3.66
N LEU A 91 -7.62 13.23 2.64
CA LEU A 91 -6.84 14.46 2.74
C LEU A 91 -7.51 15.52 3.63
N GLN A 92 -8.83 15.67 3.54
CA GLN A 92 -9.57 16.61 4.39
C GLN A 92 -9.62 16.19 5.86
N LYS A 93 -9.73 14.88 6.13
CA LYS A 93 -9.70 14.32 7.50
C LYS A 93 -8.30 14.31 8.12
N ALA A 94 -7.28 14.50 7.28
CA ALA A 94 -5.89 14.53 7.64
C ALA A 94 -5.39 15.96 7.97
N ARG A 95 -6.21 17.00 7.89
CA ARG A 95 -5.89 18.29 8.51
C ARG A 95 -6.35 18.31 9.97
#